data_AF-A0A9E4TAZ6-F1
#
_entry.id   AF-A0A9E4TAZ6-F1
#
_cell.length_a   1.000
_cell.length_b   1.000
_cell.length_c   1.000
_cell.angle_alpha   90.00
_cell.angle_beta   90.00
_cell.angle_gamma   90.00
#
_symmetry.space_group_name_H-M   'P 1'
#
loop_
_entity.id
_entity.type
_entity.pdbx_description
1 polymer ?
#
loop_
_entity_poly.entity_id
_entity_poly.type
_entity_poly.pdbx_seq_one_letter_code
_entity_poly.pdbx_strand_id
1 'polypeptide(L)'
;MNVADLRGLGPKTSERLSLAGIDTVMQLEEAGAVGACRSLKDAFPKWTSLNALWGIQAALMEIDWRQLPEEIKQQLLNELER
;
A
#
# COMPACT_ATOMS: atom_id res chain seq x y z
N MET A 1 -4.05 8.73 13.26
CA MET A 1 -2.93 9.01 12.33
C MET A 1 -3.44 8.77 10.92
N ASN A 2 -3.22 9.71 10.01
CA ASN A 2 -3.70 9.61 8.63
C ASN A 2 -2.67 8.84 7.78
N VAL A 3 -3.10 8.19 6.70
CA VAL A 3 -2.17 7.56 5.75
C VAL A 3 -1.22 8.58 5.09
N ALA A 4 -1.60 9.85 5.05
CA ALA A 4 -0.74 10.95 4.61
C ALA A 4 0.45 11.23 5.54
N ASP A 5 0.38 10.81 6.80
CA ASP A 5 1.44 11.01 7.79
C ASP A 5 2.47 9.86 7.79
N LEU A 6 2.21 8.77 7.06
CA LEU A 6 3.10 7.60 7.01
C LEU A 6 4.39 7.90 6.24
N ARG A 7 5.51 7.74 6.92
CA ARG A 7 6.84 7.85 6.30
C ARG A 7 7.04 6.68 5.35
N GLY A 8 7.45 6.98 4.12
CA GLY A 8 7.65 5.97 3.07
C GLY A 8 6.52 5.90 2.04
N LEU A 9 5.34 6.46 2.33
CA LEU A 9 4.29 6.66 1.33
C LEU A 9 4.47 8.01 0.62
N GLY A 10 4.58 7.98 -0.70
CA GLY A 10 4.61 9.20 -1.50
C GLY A 10 3.26 9.94 -1.41
N PRO A 11 3.25 11.29 -1.53
CA PRO A 11 2.03 12.11 -1.36
C PRO A 11 0.91 11.73 -2.34
N LYS A 12 1.27 11.22 -3.53
CA LYS A 12 0.31 10.73 -4.53
C LYS A 12 -0.32 9.39 -4.17
N THR A 13 0.35 8.58 -3.36
CA THR A 13 -0.17 7.28 -2.91
C THR A 13 -1.12 7.49 -1.74
N SER A 14 -0.75 8.33 -0.77
CA SER A 14 -1.60 8.65 0.38
C SER A 14 -2.90 9.35 -0.03
N GLU A 15 -2.83 10.32 -0.95
CA GLU A 15 -4.02 10.96 -1.51
C GLU A 15 -4.96 9.95 -2.17
N ARG A 16 -4.40 9.01 -2.95
CA ARG A 16 -5.21 7.97 -3.60
C ARG A 16 -5.75 6.93 -2.64
N LEU A 17 -5.02 6.60 -1.58
CA LEU A 17 -5.51 5.72 -0.52
C LEU A 17 -6.74 6.35 0.15
N SER A 18 -6.67 7.64 0.46
CA SER A 18 -7.82 8.40 0.99
C SER A 18 -8.99 8.38 0.01
N LEU A 19 -8.74 8.64 -1.27
CA LEU A 19 -9.79 8.57 -2.32
C LEU A 19 -10.34 7.15 -2.55
N ALA A 20 -9.59 6.11 -2.21
CA ALA A 20 -10.02 4.72 -2.25
C ALA A 20 -10.71 4.26 -0.96
N GLY A 21 -10.94 5.17 0.00
CA GLY A 21 -11.63 4.90 1.28
C GLY A 21 -10.72 4.46 2.42
N ILE A 22 -9.40 4.62 2.29
CA ILE A 22 -8.40 4.31 3.30
C ILE A 22 -7.73 5.62 3.76
N ASP A 23 -8.36 6.30 4.70
CA ASP A 23 -7.90 7.59 5.22
C ASP A 23 -6.96 7.43 6.43
N THR A 24 -7.09 6.34 7.18
CA THR A 24 -6.36 6.13 8.43
C THR A 24 -5.37 4.98 8.35
N VAL A 25 -4.29 5.07 9.14
CA VAL A 25 -3.31 3.97 9.28
C VAL A 25 -4.00 2.69 9.76
N MET A 26 -4.97 2.81 10.67
CA MET A 26 -5.73 1.65 11.17
C MET A 26 -6.50 0.94 10.05
N GLN A 27 -7.17 1.68 9.16
CA GLN A 27 -7.82 1.09 7.99
C GLN A 27 -6.82 0.45 7.04
N LEU A 28 -5.62 1.03 6.90
CA LEU A 28 -4.55 0.48 6.09
C LEU A 28 -4.00 -0.83 6.68
N GLU A 29 -3.89 -0.91 8.01
CA GLU A 29 -3.50 -2.12 8.74
C GLU A 29 -4.57 -3.21 8.64
N GLU A 30 -5.85 -2.86 8.78
CA GLU A 30 -6.97 -3.81 8.63
C GLU A 30 -7.08 -4.35 7.20
N ALA A 31 -6.90 -3.49 6.19
CA ALA A 31 -6.94 -3.91 4.79
C ALA A 31 -5.66 -4.66 4.36
N GLY A 32 -4.54 -4.37 5.00
CA GLY A 32 -3.21 -4.81 4.59
C GLY A 32 -2.77 -4.23 3.24
N ALA A 33 -1.54 -4.54 2.84
CA ALA A 33 -0.98 -4.04 1.59
C ALA A 33 -1.73 -4.53 0.34
N VAL A 34 -2.16 -5.79 0.34
CA VAL A 34 -2.90 -6.38 -0.79
C VAL A 34 -4.31 -5.80 -0.88
N GLY A 35 -5.04 -5.71 0.23
CA GLY A 35 -6.38 -5.11 0.26
C GLY A 35 -6.36 -3.65 -0.18
N ALA A 36 -5.40 -2.87 0.33
CA ALA A 36 -5.22 -1.49 -0.09
C ALA A 36 -4.85 -1.35 -1.57
N CYS A 37 -4.01 -2.25 -2.10
CA CYS A 37 -3.68 -2.30 -3.52
C CYS A 37 -4.90 -2.65 -4.38
N ARG A 38 -5.77 -3.56 -3.92
CA ARG A 38 -7.04 -3.89 -4.59
C ARG A 38 -7.99 -2.70 -4.61
N SER A 39 -8.20 -2.03 -3.48
CA SER A 39 -9.01 -0.80 -3.41
C SER A 39 -8.48 0.28 -4.35
N LEU A 40 -7.16 0.46 -4.41
CA LEU A 40 -6.52 1.36 -5.38
C LEU A 40 -6.72 0.92 -6.82
N LYS A 41 -6.75 -0.40 -7.11
CA LYS A 41 -7.01 -0.93 -8.46
C LYS A 41 -8.44 -0.67 -8.90
N ASP A 42 -9.38 -0.82 -7.99
CA ASP A 42 -10.80 -0.62 -8.27
C ASP A 42 -11.12 0.87 -8.48
N ALA A 43 -10.54 1.75 -7.67
CA ALA A 43 -10.71 3.20 -7.80
C ALA A 43 -9.86 3.81 -8.94
N PHE A 44 -8.63 3.32 -9.13
CA PHE A 44 -7.63 3.88 -10.05
C PHE A 44 -6.90 2.79 -10.86
N PRO A 45 -7.58 2.07 -11.75
CA PRO A 45 -7.02 0.91 -12.45
C PRO A 45 -5.78 1.24 -13.30
N LYS A 46 -5.65 2.49 -13.76
CA LYS A 46 -4.50 2.97 -14.54
C LYS A 46 -3.26 3.29 -13.70
N TRP A 47 -3.40 3.38 -12.37
CA TRP A 47 -2.32 3.83 -11.49
C TRP A 47 -1.77 2.73 -10.58
N THR A 48 -2.52 1.65 -10.38
CA THR A 48 -2.04 0.50 -9.61
C THR A 48 -0.80 -0.11 -10.26
N SER A 49 0.29 -0.08 -9.50
CA SER A 49 1.57 -0.69 -9.85
C SER A 49 2.10 -1.47 -8.66
N LEU A 50 2.98 -2.44 -8.89
CA LEU A 50 3.64 -3.20 -7.83
C LEU A 50 4.40 -2.29 -6.84
N ASN A 51 4.85 -1.12 -7.31
CA ASN A 51 5.46 -0.10 -6.45
C ASN A 51 4.49 0.44 -5.39
N ALA A 52 3.19 0.53 -5.68
CA ALA A 52 2.20 0.91 -4.68
C ALA A 52 2.06 -0.16 -3.62
N LEU A 53 2.00 -1.44 -4.03
CA LEU A 53 1.95 -2.58 -3.11
C LEU A 53 3.15 -2.61 -2.17
N TRP A 54 4.37 -2.49 -2.71
CA TRP A 54 5.59 -2.48 -1.89
C TRP A 54 5.71 -1.24 -1.02
N GLY A 55 5.31 -0.07 -1.53
CA GLY A 55 5.32 1.17 -0.76
C GLY A 55 4.37 1.13 0.44
N ILE A 56 3.18 0.54 0.27
CA ILE A 56 2.22 0.34 1.36
C ILE A 56 2.80 -0.62 2.40
N GLN A 57 3.32 -1.77 1.98
CA GLN A 57 3.92 -2.72 2.93
C GLN A 57 5.10 -2.11 3.69
N ALA A 58 5.98 -1.41 2.98
CA ALA A 58 7.14 -0.78 3.60
C ALA A 58 6.73 0.29 4.60
N ALA A 59 5.68 1.06 4.32
CA ALA A 59 5.14 2.03 5.25
C ALA A 59 4.50 1.37 6.48
N LEU A 60 3.79 0.26 6.31
CA LEU A 60 3.27 -0.56 7.43
C LEU A 60 4.41 -1.13 8.30
N MET A 61 5.56 -1.44 7.70
CA MET A 61 6.74 -1.92 8.39
C MET A 61 7.67 -0.79 8.88
N GLU A 62 7.31 0.48 8.65
CA GLU A 62 8.12 1.66 8.94
C GLU A 62 9.55 1.63 8.33
N ILE A 63 9.71 1.00 7.17
CA ILE A 63 10.99 0.88 6.43
C ILE A 63 10.94 1.58 5.07
N ASP A 64 12.12 1.81 4.48
CA ASP A 64 12.21 2.20 3.07
C ASP A 64 11.84 0.99 2.19
N TRP A 65 11.03 1.20 1.16
CA TRP A 65 10.60 0.13 0.24
C TRP A 65 11.76 -0.59 -0.47
N ARG A 66 12.94 0.04 -0.56
CA ARG A 66 14.17 -0.61 -1.07
C ARG A 66 14.73 -1.65 -0.09
N GLN A 67 14.43 -1.53 1.20
CA GLN A 67 14.81 -2.47 2.25
C GLN A 67 13.76 -3.57 2.46
N LEU A 68 12.63 -3.52 1.74
CA LEU A 68 11.60 -4.54 1.83
C LEU A 68 12.18 -5.90 1.37
N PRO A 69 12.20 -6.93 2.23
CA PRO A 69 12.76 -8.23 1.88
C PRO A 69 12.07 -8.83 0.65
N GLU A 70 12.86 -9.49 -0.20
CA GLU A 70 12.32 -10.13 -1.41
C GLU A 70 11.26 -11.19 -1.05
N GLU A 71 11.44 -11.92 0.05
CA GLU A 71 10.46 -12.91 0.52
C GLU A 71 9.08 -12.29 0.78
N ILE A 72 9.02 -11.10 1.38
CA ILE A 72 7.77 -10.37 1.61
C ILE A 72 7.17 -9.90 0.28
N LYS A 73 8.00 -9.42 -0.66
CA LYS A 73 7.51 -9.04 -1.99
C LYS A 73 6.87 -10.22 -2.72
N GLN A 74 7.50 -11.39 -2.67
CA GLN A 74 6.97 -12.61 -3.27
C GLN A 74 5.68 -13.07 -2.57
N GLN A 75 5.60 -12.99 -1.24
CA GLN A 75 4.36 -13.28 -0.51
C GLN A 75 3.21 -12.36 -0.94
N LEU A 76 3.44 -11.05 -1.01
CA LEU A 76 2.44 -10.08 -1.44
C LEU A 76 2.00 -10.28 -2.89
N LEU A 77 2.91 -10.65 -3.79
CA LEU A 77 2.57 -10.99 -5.18
C LEU A 77 1.67 -12.21 -5.24
N ASN A 78 2.05 -13.30 -4.56
CA ASN A 78 1.25 -14.52 -4.50
C ASN A 78 -0.16 -14.27 -3.91
N GLU A 79 -0.26 -13.40 -2.92
CA GLU A 79 -1.54 -13.02 -2.31
C GLU A 79 -2.35 -12.09 -3.22
N LEU A 80 -1.71 -11.21 -4.00
CA LEU A 80 -2.39 -10.36 -4.98
C LEU A 80 -2.95 -11.17 -6.16
N GLU A 81 -2.24 -12.21 -6.60
CA GLU A 81 -2.65 -13.11 -7.69
C GLU A 81 -3.75 -14.12 -7.28
N ARG A 82 -4.04 -14.22 -5.98
CA ARG A 82 -5.04 -15.14 -5.42
C ARG A 82 -6.47 -14.62 -5.43
#